data_AF-A0A534AQZ4-F1
#
_entry.id   AF-A0A534AQZ4-F1
#
_cell.length_a   1.000
_cell.length_b   1.000
_cell.length_c   1.000
_cell.angle_alpha   90.00
_cell.angle_beta   90.00
_cell.angle_gamma   90.00
#
_symmetry.space_group_name_H-M   'P 1'
#
loop_
_entity.id
_entity.type
_entity.pdbx_description
1 polymer ?
#
loop_
_entity_poly.entity_id
_entity_poly.type
_entity_poly.pdbx_seq_one_letter_code
_entity_poly.pdbx_strand_id
1 'polypeptide(L)'
;MLNFAGTGSSAANDATASAYQVSFPSTLPVPSLTAGSPIPFLGFVRPFGSAPPDFSAAIPVDFLTTNALLLLAWNSPSAANPLPSVADPFAAPLSASHVVITQSTLQIALVHVIRIGPEQLDPATVSTGLSFVPSTTGPMTFAIAHVAPGGSHGVDSFTSFADFVAALAGDLTGTTAVRAIAAEGTYDKTSGVLTVNRMLVALTGG
;
A
#
# COMPACT_ATOMS: atom_id res chain seq x y z
N MET A 1 10.22 17.08 26.02
CA MET A 1 8.81 16.61 26.09
C MET A 1 7.93 17.81 25.79
N LEU A 2 6.96 17.69 24.87
CA LEU A 2 6.03 18.79 24.55
C LEU A 2 4.95 18.87 25.63
N ASN A 3 4.65 20.08 26.11
CA ASN A 3 3.59 20.37 27.07
C ASN A 3 2.48 21.13 26.35
N PHE A 4 1.23 20.71 26.53
CA PHE A 4 0.03 21.28 25.90
C PHE A 4 -0.78 22.18 26.85
N ALA A 5 -0.23 22.51 28.02
CA ALA A 5 -0.89 23.34 29.01
C ALA A 5 -1.35 24.70 28.44
N GLY A 6 -2.61 25.05 28.70
CA GLY A 6 -3.23 26.30 28.27
C GLY A 6 -3.71 26.32 26.81
N THR A 7 -3.63 25.21 26.09
CA THR A 7 -4.21 25.11 24.73
C THR A 7 -5.75 25.09 24.77
N GLY A 8 -6.33 24.64 25.89
CA GLY A 8 -7.76 24.53 26.13
C GLY A 8 -8.40 25.75 26.78
N SER A 9 -9.71 25.86 26.58
CA SER A 9 -10.60 26.78 27.31
C SER A 9 -10.60 26.56 28.83
N SER A 10 -10.08 25.43 29.28
CA SER A 10 -9.73 25.11 30.65
C SER A 10 -8.58 24.10 30.66
N ALA A 11 -7.92 23.90 31.81
CA ALA A 11 -6.87 22.89 31.94
C ALA A 11 -7.36 21.45 31.65
N ALA A 12 -8.65 21.16 31.89
CA ALA A 12 -9.24 19.86 31.56
C ALA A 12 -9.45 19.67 30.05
N ASN A 13 -9.40 20.76 29.29
CA ASN A 13 -9.64 20.82 27.85
C ASN A 13 -8.34 21.06 27.06
N ASP A 14 -7.18 21.02 27.72
CA ASP A 14 -5.90 21.10 27.04
C ASP A 14 -5.73 19.90 26.09
N ALA A 15 -5.18 20.17 24.91
CA ALA A 15 -4.96 19.17 23.87
C ALA A 15 -4.07 18.03 24.38
N THR A 16 -4.25 16.83 23.84
CA THR A 16 -3.35 15.70 24.10
C THR A 16 -2.89 15.06 22.81
N ALA A 17 -1.61 14.70 22.73
CA ALA A 17 -1.03 14.09 21.53
C ALA A 17 -1.72 12.77 21.13
N SER A 18 -2.34 12.08 22.08
CA SER A 18 -3.07 10.82 21.87
C SER A 18 -4.54 11.00 21.49
N ALA A 19 -5.12 12.21 21.60
CA ALA A 19 -6.54 12.42 21.40
C ALA A 19 -6.89 13.84 20.92
N TYR A 20 -6.28 14.27 19.81
CA TYR A 20 -6.67 15.53 19.18
C TYR A 20 -8.11 15.48 18.64
N GLN A 21 -8.85 16.54 18.89
CA GLN A 21 -10.19 16.76 18.37
C GLN A 21 -10.14 17.70 17.16
N VAL A 22 -10.68 17.23 16.04
CA VAL A 22 -10.71 18.00 14.78
C VAL A 22 -12.16 18.33 14.45
N SER A 23 -12.45 19.61 14.26
CA SER A 23 -13.73 20.03 13.69
C SER A 23 -13.63 20.22 12.18
N PHE A 24 -14.69 19.83 11.47
CA PHE A 24 -14.86 20.06 10.06
C PHE A 24 -16.28 20.60 9.76
N PRO A 25 -16.46 21.40 8.69
CA PRO A 25 -17.77 21.91 8.30
C PRO A 25 -18.79 20.79 8.08
N SER A 26 -19.99 20.92 8.66
CA SER A 26 -21.08 19.94 8.50
C SER A 26 -21.61 19.81 7.07
N THR A 27 -21.30 20.77 6.21
CA THR A 27 -21.63 20.79 4.78
C THR A 27 -20.68 19.94 3.93
N LEU A 28 -19.55 19.49 4.50
CA LEU A 28 -18.63 18.60 3.80
C LEU A 28 -19.06 17.15 4.02
N PRO A 29 -19.32 16.37 2.94
CA PRO A 29 -19.57 14.96 3.08
C PRO A 29 -18.31 14.28 3.60
N VAL A 30 -18.35 13.84 4.86
CA VAL A 30 -17.32 12.98 5.42
C VAL A 30 -17.71 11.55 5.08
N PRO A 31 -16.87 10.77 4.38
CA PRO A 31 -17.18 9.37 4.16
C PRO A 31 -17.28 8.65 5.51
N SER A 32 -17.88 7.46 5.51
CA SER A 32 -17.91 6.63 6.72
C SER A 32 -16.48 6.44 7.24
N LEU A 33 -16.21 6.98 8.43
CA LEU A 33 -14.91 6.85 9.08
C LEU A 33 -14.85 5.51 9.81
N THR A 34 -13.90 4.67 9.43
CA THR A 34 -13.60 3.43 10.15
C THR A 34 -12.52 3.72 11.19
N ALA A 35 -12.77 3.35 12.46
CA ALA A 35 -11.79 3.51 13.52
C ALA A 35 -10.49 2.76 13.16
N GLY A 36 -9.33 3.41 13.35
CA GLY A 36 -8.02 2.87 13.00
C GLY A 36 -7.59 3.10 11.55
N SER A 37 -8.43 3.71 10.70
CA SER A 37 -8.02 4.16 9.37
C SER A 37 -7.39 5.56 9.46
N PRO A 38 -6.26 5.81 8.78
CA PRO A 38 -5.66 7.13 8.72
C PRO A 38 -6.55 8.05 7.89
N ILE A 39 -6.74 9.28 8.37
CA ILE A 39 -7.53 10.30 7.68
C ILE A 39 -6.66 11.56 7.58
N PRO A 40 -6.36 12.02 6.36
CA PRO A 40 -5.66 13.28 6.16
C PRO A 40 -6.62 14.46 6.38
N PHE A 41 -6.13 15.47 7.12
CA PHE A 41 -6.82 16.73 7.33
C PHE A 41 -5.98 17.88 6.80
N LEU A 42 -6.62 18.86 6.18
CA LEU A 42 -5.99 20.12 5.83
C LEU A 42 -6.69 21.24 6.62
N GLY A 43 -5.95 21.92 7.48
CA GLY A 43 -6.55 22.92 8.37
C GLY A 43 -5.55 23.66 9.22
N PHE A 44 -6.10 24.45 10.15
CA PHE A 44 -5.34 25.26 11.09
C PHE A 44 -5.60 24.80 12.52
N VAL A 45 -4.59 24.97 13.38
CA VAL A 45 -4.78 24.90 14.83
C VAL A 45 -5.79 25.95 15.28
N ARG A 46 -6.59 25.63 16.30
CA ARG A 46 -7.39 26.65 16.98
C ARG A 46 -6.50 27.60 17.80
N PRO A 47 -6.95 28.84 18.05
CA PRO A 47 -6.22 29.76 18.91
C PRO A 47 -5.88 29.13 20.27
N PHE A 48 -4.75 29.53 20.85
CA PHE A 48 -4.36 29.11 22.19
C PHE A 48 -5.45 29.45 23.21
N GLY A 49 -5.74 28.54 24.14
CA GLY A 49 -6.79 28.69 25.16
C GLY A 49 -8.22 28.45 24.65
N SER A 50 -8.40 27.81 23.49
CA SER A 50 -9.73 27.67 22.86
C SER A 50 -10.14 26.25 22.48
N ALA A 51 -9.29 25.24 22.71
CA ALA A 51 -9.70 23.85 22.58
C ALA A 51 -10.75 23.46 23.66
N PRO A 52 -11.61 22.44 23.42
CA PRO A 52 -11.83 21.78 22.15
C PRO A 52 -12.71 22.57 21.17
N PRO A 53 -12.64 22.26 19.85
CA PRO A 53 -11.73 21.31 19.21
C PRO A 53 -10.32 21.92 19.01
N ASP A 54 -9.30 21.07 18.89
CA ASP A 54 -7.90 21.47 18.75
C ASP A 54 -7.60 22.04 17.35
N PHE A 55 -8.31 21.56 16.34
CA PHE A 55 -8.13 21.97 14.94
C PHE A 55 -9.47 22.35 14.27
N SER A 56 -9.37 23.28 13.33
CA SER A 56 -10.41 23.56 12.33
C SER A 56 -9.87 23.15 10.97
N ALA A 57 -10.42 22.09 10.40
CA ALA A 57 -9.91 21.49 9.17
C ALA A 57 -11.03 21.09 8.22
N ALA A 58 -10.68 20.86 6.97
CA ALA A 58 -11.51 20.16 5.99
C ALA A 58 -10.80 18.86 5.59
N ILE A 59 -11.57 17.92 5.05
CA ILE A 59 -11.02 16.77 4.36
C ILE A 59 -11.20 17.01 2.87
N PRO A 60 -10.14 17.36 2.12
CA PRO A 60 -10.26 17.45 0.67
C PRO A 60 -10.62 16.07 0.11
N VAL A 61 -11.60 16.03 -0.78
CA VAL A 61 -12.12 14.79 -1.38
C VAL A 61 -11.02 13.96 -2.03
N ASP A 62 -10.01 14.61 -2.61
CA ASP A 62 -8.86 13.97 -3.27
C ASP A 62 -7.97 13.19 -2.30
N PHE A 63 -8.04 13.49 -0.99
CA PHE A 63 -7.27 12.76 0.03
C PHE A 63 -8.09 11.66 0.72
N LEU A 64 -9.39 11.53 0.42
CA LEU A 64 -10.22 10.44 0.95
C LEU A 64 -9.82 9.07 0.40
N THR A 65 -9.21 9.05 -0.80
CA THR A 65 -8.61 7.85 -1.39
C THR A 65 -7.10 8.02 -1.37
N THR A 66 -6.48 7.85 -0.20
CA THR A 66 -5.02 7.75 -0.16
C THR A 66 -4.62 6.41 -0.75
N ASN A 67 -3.98 6.42 -1.92
CA ASN A 67 -3.44 5.21 -2.51
C ASN A 67 -2.40 4.59 -1.57
N ALA A 68 -2.55 3.30 -1.36
CA ALA A 68 -1.54 2.45 -0.77
C ALA A 68 -0.42 2.21 -1.78
N LEU A 69 0.81 2.35 -1.30
CA LEU A 69 2.02 1.91 -2.00
C LEU A 69 2.51 0.62 -1.36
N LEU A 70 2.54 -0.44 -2.14
CA LEU A 70 3.09 -1.72 -1.75
C LEU A 70 4.49 -1.87 -2.33
N LEU A 71 5.41 -2.36 -1.51
CA LEU A 71 6.68 -2.93 -1.95
C LEU A 71 6.89 -4.28 -1.29
N LEU A 72 7.03 -5.32 -2.12
CA LEU A 72 7.48 -6.63 -1.73
C LEU A 72 8.79 -6.94 -2.46
N ALA A 73 9.77 -7.51 -1.76
CA ALA A 73 11.00 -7.95 -2.40
C ALA A 73 11.53 -9.25 -1.78
N TRP A 74 11.88 -10.16 -2.67
CA TRP A 74 12.57 -11.41 -2.42
C TRP A 74 13.86 -11.35 -3.24
N ASN A 75 15.01 -11.19 -2.57
CA ASN A 75 16.34 -11.04 -3.17
C ASN A 75 16.71 -9.68 -3.83
N SER A 76 17.91 -9.20 -3.49
CA SER A 76 18.74 -8.26 -4.24
C SER A 76 19.99 -9.00 -4.72
N PRO A 77 20.40 -8.93 -6.00
CA PRO A 77 21.53 -9.70 -6.49
C PRO A 77 22.81 -9.02 -6.01
N SER A 78 23.22 -9.27 -4.77
CA SER A 78 24.61 -9.09 -4.38
C SER A 78 25.22 -10.47 -4.21
N ALA A 79 26.30 -10.70 -4.97
CA ALA A 79 26.84 -12.00 -5.35
C ALA A 79 27.50 -12.81 -4.20
N ALA A 80 27.15 -12.58 -2.95
CA ALA A 80 27.82 -13.19 -1.80
C ALA A 80 26.98 -14.21 -1.02
N ASN A 81 25.65 -14.25 -1.21
CA ASN A 81 24.80 -15.25 -0.54
C ASN A 81 23.51 -15.50 -1.34
N PRO A 82 23.39 -16.62 -2.07
CA PRO A 82 22.15 -16.96 -2.76
C PRO A 82 21.11 -17.42 -1.73
N LEU A 83 20.25 -16.50 -1.30
CA LEU A 83 18.99 -16.84 -0.64
C LEU A 83 17.88 -16.99 -1.69
N PRO A 84 16.87 -17.84 -1.46
CA PRO A 84 15.98 -18.32 -2.51
C PRO A 84 15.16 -17.16 -3.11
N SER A 85 15.29 -16.96 -4.42
CA SER A 85 14.23 -16.33 -5.22
C SER A 85 12.99 -17.20 -5.17
N VAL A 86 11.80 -16.60 -5.17
CA VAL A 86 10.56 -17.39 -5.14
C VAL A 86 10.15 -17.66 -6.58
N ALA A 87 10.22 -18.93 -6.98
CA ALA A 87 9.79 -19.37 -8.31
C ALA A 87 8.28 -19.10 -8.49
N ASP A 88 7.49 -19.38 -7.45
CA ASP A 88 6.03 -19.29 -7.49
C ASP A 88 5.48 -18.48 -6.30
N PRO A 89 5.59 -17.14 -6.29
CA PRO A 89 5.09 -16.37 -5.14
C PRO A 89 3.56 -16.26 -5.14
N PHE A 90 2.92 -16.49 -6.28
CA PHE A 90 1.48 -16.39 -6.42
C PHE A 90 0.83 -17.75 -6.15
N ALA A 91 -0.30 -17.75 -5.45
CA ALA A 91 -1.15 -18.92 -5.33
C ALA A 91 -1.71 -19.27 -6.73
N ALA A 92 -1.41 -20.47 -7.20
CA ALA A 92 -1.90 -20.96 -8.48
C ALA A 92 -3.39 -21.40 -8.38
N PRO A 93 -4.15 -21.31 -9.49
CA PRO A 93 -3.78 -20.69 -10.76
C PRO A 93 -3.88 -19.16 -10.71
N LEU A 94 -3.03 -18.48 -11.49
CA LEU A 94 -3.18 -17.04 -11.74
C LEU A 94 -4.53 -16.76 -12.43
N SER A 95 -5.24 -15.70 -12.03
CA SER A 95 -6.53 -15.33 -12.59
C SER A 95 -6.50 -13.94 -13.24
N ALA A 96 -7.17 -13.80 -14.38
CA ALA A 96 -7.34 -12.53 -15.06
C ALA A 96 -8.15 -11.48 -14.26
N SER A 97 -8.72 -11.89 -13.11
CA SER A 97 -9.48 -11.01 -12.20
C SER A 97 -8.77 -10.74 -10.88
N HIS A 98 -7.79 -11.57 -10.51
CA HIS A 98 -7.01 -11.38 -9.29
C HIS A 98 -5.76 -12.25 -9.28
N VAL A 99 -4.73 -11.81 -8.54
CA VAL A 99 -3.59 -12.66 -8.17
C VAL A 99 -3.39 -12.61 -6.66
N VAL A 100 -3.00 -13.72 -6.05
CA VAL A 100 -2.89 -13.81 -4.57
C VAL A 100 -1.48 -14.21 -4.19
N ILE A 101 -0.95 -13.59 -3.15
CA ILE A 101 0.28 -14.02 -2.48
C ILE A 101 -0.11 -14.54 -1.10
N THR A 102 0.27 -15.76 -0.78
CA THR A 102 -0.05 -16.38 0.51
C THR A 102 0.72 -15.72 1.65
N GLN A 103 0.20 -15.86 2.88
CA GLN A 103 0.91 -15.36 4.05
C GLN A 103 2.31 -15.97 4.20
N SER A 104 2.48 -17.26 3.93
CA SER A 104 3.78 -17.92 4.01
C SER A 104 4.80 -17.34 3.02
N THR A 105 4.37 -16.98 1.81
CA THR A 105 5.23 -16.32 0.83
C THR A 105 5.59 -14.89 1.26
N LEU A 106 4.65 -14.16 1.89
CA LEU A 106 4.93 -12.82 2.43
C LEU A 106 5.95 -12.88 3.57
N GLN A 107 5.85 -13.86 4.46
CA GLN A 107 6.73 -14.03 5.63
C GLN A 107 8.19 -14.34 5.26
N ILE A 108 8.45 -14.84 4.06
CA ILE A 108 9.82 -15.07 3.56
C ILE A 108 10.37 -13.91 2.72
N ALA A 109 9.60 -12.83 2.53
CA ALA A 109 10.07 -11.63 1.86
C ALA A 109 11.12 -10.91 2.73
N LEU A 110 12.13 -10.30 2.10
CA LEU A 110 13.11 -9.45 2.79
C LEU A 110 12.57 -8.05 3.03
N VAL A 111 11.69 -7.60 2.13
CA VAL A 111 10.96 -6.34 2.25
C VAL A 111 9.49 -6.67 2.05
N HIS A 112 8.66 -6.27 3.00
CA HIS A 112 7.22 -6.39 2.91
C HIS A 112 6.59 -5.18 3.60
N VAL A 113 6.09 -4.24 2.81
CA VAL A 113 5.55 -2.99 3.35
C VAL A 113 4.40 -2.48 2.52
N ILE A 114 3.32 -2.08 3.19
CA ILE A 114 2.27 -1.24 2.64
C ILE A 114 2.36 0.12 3.33
N ARG A 115 2.42 1.21 2.55
CA ARG A 115 2.34 2.59 3.06
C ARG A 115 1.07 3.26 2.59
N ILE A 116 0.35 3.87 3.53
CA ILE A 116 -0.87 4.66 3.27
C ILE A 116 -0.67 6.02 3.96
N GLY A 117 -0.20 7.00 3.20
CA GLY A 117 0.19 8.29 3.77
C GLY A 117 1.27 8.11 4.86
N PRO A 118 1.04 8.56 6.10
CA PRO A 118 1.99 8.39 7.20
C PRO A 118 1.98 6.99 7.84
N GLU A 119 0.99 6.16 7.54
CA GLU A 119 0.88 4.82 8.13
C GLU A 119 1.72 3.81 7.36
N GLN A 120 2.40 2.93 8.10
CA GLN A 120 3.13 1.79 7.56
C GLN A 120 2.55 0.50 8.14
N LEU A 121 2.23 -0.44 7.27
CA LEU A 121 1.64 -1.74 7.59
C LEU A 121 2.56 -2.86 7.12
N ASP A 122 2.60 -3.94 7.88
CA ASP A 122 3.28 -5.17 7.52
C ASP A 122 2.27 -6.18 6.93
N PRO A 123 2.28 -6.42 5.61
CA PRO A 123 1.34 -7.35 4.98
C PRO A 123 1.58 -8.82 5.38
N ALA A 124 2.75 -9.19 5.92
CA ALA A 124 3.02 -10.56 6.39
C ALA A 124 2.17 -10.96 7.62
N THR A 125 1.58 -9.97 8.30
CA THR A 125 0.67 -10.19 9.44
C THR A 125 -0.75 -10.56 9.02
N VAL A 126 -1.10 -10.43 7.72
CA VAL A 126 -2.43 -10.73 7.19
C VAL A 126 -2.57 -12.22 6.96
N SER A 127 -3.43 -12.89 7.75
CA SER A 127 -3.57 -14.36 7.73
C SER A 127 -4.14 -14.91 6.41
N THR A 128 -4.92 -14.12 5.69
CA THR A 128 -5.47 -14.47 4.38
C THR A 128 -4.47 -14.29 3.24
N GLY A 129 -3.29 -13.71 3.51
CA GLY A 129 -2.36 -13.25 2.48
C GLY A 129 -2.79 -11.90 1.87
N LEU A 130 -2.24 -11.60 0.69
CA LEU A 130 -2.50 -10.36 -0.03
C LEU A 130 -3.09 -10.68 -1.41
N SER A 131 -4.27 -10.13 -1.69
CA SER A 131 -4.94 -10.27 -2.99
C SER A 131 -4.84 -8.98 -3.79
N PHE A 132 -4.46 -9.09 -5.06
CA PHE A 132 -4.40 -7.98 -6.00
C PHE A 132 -5.55 -8.10 -6.97
N VAL A 133 -6.41 -7.09 -7.01
CA VAL A 133 -7.58 -7.02 -7.90
C VAL A 133 -7.44 -5.79 -8.77
N PRO A 134 -7.65 -5.83 -10.10
CA PRO A 134 -7.51 -4.62 -10.92
C PRO A 134 -8.61 -3.61 -10.60
N SER A 135 -8.23 -2.34 -10.56
CA SER A 135 -9.19 -1.24 -10.49
C SER A 135 -10.06 -1.19 -11.74
N THR A 136 -11.32 -0.81 -11.59
CA THR A 136 -12.25 -0.58 -12.70
C THR A 136 -12.30 0.89 -13.12
N THR A 137 -11.51 1.74 -12.46
CA THR A 137 -11.53 3.20 -12.65
C THR A 137 -10.12 3.77 -12.72
N GLY A 138 -9.95 4.82 -13.51
CA GLY A 138 -8.68 5.51 -13.67
C GLY A 138 -7.71 4.80 -14.63
N PRO A 139 -6.52 5.38 -14.84
CA PRO A 139 -5.51 4.79 -15.71
C PRO A 139 -4.97 3.49 -15.07
N MET A 140 -4.83 2.47 -15.90
CA MET A 140 -4.24 1.18 -15.53
C MET A 140 -2.87 1.03 -16.19
N THR A 141 -1.86 0.65 -15.42
CA THR A 141 -0.50 0.41 -15.95
C THR A 141 0.14 -0.76 -15.22
N PHE A 142 0.26 -1.88 -15.91
CA PHE A 142 0.90 -3.07 -15.40
C PHE A 142 2.18 -3.32 -16.18
N ALA A 143 3.19 -3.88 -15.53
CA ALA A 143 4.47 -4.14 -16.19
C ALA A 143 5.18 -5.37 -15.63
N ILE A 144 5.90 -6.05 -16.50
CA ILE A 144 6.82 -7.12 -16.15
C ILE A 144 8.22 -6.65 -16.53
N ALA A 145 9.13 -6.65 -15.57
CA ALA A 145 10.53 -6.30 -15.80
C ALA A 145 11.40 -7.56 -15.73
N HIS A 146 12.08 -7.92 -16.82
CA HIS A 146 13.03 -9.04 -16.84
C HIS A 146 14.43 -8.50 -16.58
N VAL A 147 15.00 -8.80 -15.41
CA VAL A 147 16.29 -8.25 -14.98
C VAL A 147 17.38 -9.29 -15.12
N ALA A 148 18.23 -9.15 -16.14
CA ALA A 148 19.32 -10.08 -16.39
C ALA A 148 20.43 -9.96 -15.32
N PRO A 149 21.26 -11.01 -15.13
CA PRO A 149 22.36 -11.00 -14.16
C PRO A 149 23.38 -9.87 -14.39
N GLY A 150 23.55 -9.42 -15.64
CA GLY A 150 24.44 -8.33 -16.02
C GLY A 150 23.85 -6.92 -15.84
N GLY A 151 22.63 -6.80 -15.29
CA GLY A 151 21.94 -5.52 -15.05
C GLY A 151 21.17 -4.95 -16.23
N SER A 152 21.25 -5.55 -17.42
CA SER A 152 20.34 -5.24 -18.52
C SER A 152 18.90 -5.65 -18.15
N HIS A 153 17.93 -4.87 -18.60
CA HIS A 153 16.53 -5.12 -18.31
C HIS A 153 15.64 -4.83 -19.52
N GLY A 154 14.65 -5.71 -19.73
CA GLY A 154 13.50 -5.48 -20.60
C GLY A 154 12.27 -5.18 -19.75
N VAL A 155 11.34 -4.38 -20.28
CA VAL A 155 10.06 -4.09 -19.60
C VAL A 155 8.93 -4.24 -20.59
N ASP A 156 8.06 -5.20 -20.34
CA ASP A 156 6.79 -5.35 -21.03
C ASP A 156 5.71 -4.58 -20.28
N SER A 157 4.93 -3.78 -20.99
CA SER A 157 3.89 -2.92 -20.41
C SER A 157 2.52 -3.27 -20.93
N PHE A 158 1.53 -3.24 -20.04
CA PHE A 158 0.16 -3.64 -20.29
C PHE A 158 -0.81 -2.62 -19.72
N THR A 159 -1.91 -2.37 -20.42
CA THR A 159 -3.06 -1.60 -19.93
C THR A 159 -4.23 -2.48 -19.51
N SER A 160 -4.14 -3.78 -19.79
CA SER A 160 -5.09 -4.83 -19.42
C SER A 160 -4.47 -5.74 -18.36
N PHE A 161 -5.18 -5.91 -17.24
CA PHE A 161 -4.72 -6.83 -16.19
C PHE A 161 -4.75 -8.28 -16.66
N ALA A 162 -5.71 -8.65 -17.50
CA ALA A 162 -5.80 -10.00 -18.07
C ALA A 162 -4.58 -10.33 -18.94
N ASP A 163 -4.16 -9.39 -19.80
CA ASP A 163 -3.01 -9.59 -20.69
C ASP A 163 -1.71 -9.65 -19.88
N PHE A 164 -1.59 -8.79 -18.86
CA PHE A 164 -0.48 -8.82 -17.90
C PHE A 164 -0.40 -10.17 -17.18
N VAL A 165 -1.51 -10.67 -16.64
CA VAL A 165 -1.52 -11.96 -15.92
C VAL A 165 -1.22 -13.13 -16.87
N ALA A 166 -1.70 -13.10 -18.11
CA ALA A 166 -1.39 -14.11 -19.11
C ALA A 166 0.10 -14.14 -19.47
N ALA A 167 0.72 -12.97 -19.66
CA ALA A 167 2.16 -12.85 -19.90
C ALA A 167 2.96 -13.33 -18.67
N LEU A 168 2.58 -12.89 -17.48
CA LEU A 168 3.23 -13.30 -16.23
C LEU A 168 3.16 -14.82 -16.01
N ALA A 169 2.02 -15.44 -16.29
CA ALA A 169 1.87 -16.89 -16.23
C ALA A 169 2.77 -17.61 -17.26
N GLY A 170 2.98 -17.01 -18.42
CA GLY A 170 3.90 -17.51 -19.45
C GLY A 170 5.37 -17.42 -19.03
N ASP A 171 5.75 -16.41 -18.24
CA ASP A 171 7.11 -16.26 -17.73
C ASP A 171 7.42 -17.20 -16.57
N LEU A 172 6.46 -17.39 -15.65
CA LEU A 172 6.59 -18.23 -14.45
C LEU A 172 6.50 -19.72 -14.76
N THR A 173 7.41 -20.23 -15.60
CA THR A 173 7.49 -21.62 -16.03
C THR A 173 8.55 -22.44 -15.27
N GLY A 174 9.05 -21.90 -14.16
CA GLY A 174 10.04 -22.55 -13.28
C GLY A 174 11.51 -22.19 -13.57
N THR A 175 11.79 -21.42 -14.62
CA THR A 175 13.14 -20.90 -14.94
C THR A 175 13.31 -19.43 -14.58
N THR A 176 12.21 -18.68 -14.49
CA THR A 176 12.19 -17.31 -13.98
C THR A 176 11.59 -17.29 -12.59
N ALA A 177 12.13 -16.44 -11.72
CA ALA A 177 11.66 -16.26 -10.36
C ALA A 177 11.34 -14.79 -10.10
N VAL A 178 10.39 -14.54 -9.22
CA VAL A 178 10.01 -13.17 -8.85
C VAL A 178 11.02 -12.61 -7.85
N ARG A 179 11.45 -11.38 -8.13
CA ARG A 179 12.40 -10.61 -7.31
C ARG A 179 11.72 -9.53 -6.50
N ALA A 180 10.79 -8.82 -7.11
CA ALA A 180 10.09 -7.74 -6.44
C ALA A 180 8.72 -7.50 -7.06
N ILE A 181 7.81 -6.98 -6.23
CA ILE A 181 6.50 -6.51 -6.64
C ILE A 181 6.32 -5.13 -6.06
N ALA A 182 6.08 -4.16 -6.93
CA ALA A 182 5.62 -2.83 -6.54
C ALA A 182 4.19 -2.66 -7.03
N ALA A 183 3.30 -2.14 -6.19
CA ALA A 183 1.92 -1.89 -6.59
C ALA A 183 1.38 -0.62 -5.95
N GLU A 184 0.43 0.00 -6.65
CA GLU A 184 -0.28 1.19 -6.19
C GLU A 184 -1.78 0.97 -6.37
N GLY A 185 -2.56 1.32 -5.35
CA GLY A 185 -4.01 1.14 -5.39
C GLY A 185 -4.69 1.45 -4.06
N THR A 186 -5.96 1.11 -3.91
CA THR A 186 -6.66 1.23 -2.63
C THR A 186 -6.56 -0.09 -1.84
N TYR A 187 -6.23 -0.01 -0.56
CA TYR A 187 -6.04 -1.19 0.29
C TYR A 187 -7.13 -1.33 1.35
N ASP A 188 -7.78 -2.50 1.37
CA ASP A 188 -8.68 -2.91 2.43
C ASP A 188 -7.95 -3.79 3.46
N LYS A 189 -7.73 -3.23 4.64
CA LYS A 189 -7.02 -3.88 5.75
C LYS A 189 -7.75 -5.10 6.31
N THR A 190 -9.08 -5.16 6.19
CA THR A 190 -9.88 -6.25 6.76
C THR A 190 -9.83 -7.49 5.88
N SER A 191 -9.88 -7.31 4.55
CA SER A 191 -9.87 -8.42 3.59
C SER A 191 -8.48 -8.76 3.04
N GLY A 192 -7.49 -7.87 3.21
CA GLY A 192 -6.17 -8.04 2.60
C GLY A 192 -6.19 -7.82 1.09
N VAL A 193 -7.14 -7.03 0.57
CA VAL A 193 -7.30 -6.77 -0.87
C VAL A 193 -6.68 -5.42 -1.21
N LEU A 194 -5.75 -5.43 -2.16
CA LEU A 194 -5.21 -4.24 -2.83
C LEU A 194 -5.85 -4.12 -4.23
N THR A 195 -6.71 -3.13 -4.40
CA THR A 195 -7.31 -2.81 -5.70
C THR A 195 -6.33 -1.97 -6.51
N VAL A 196 -5.59 -2.58 -7.43
CA VAL A 196 -4.42 -1.99 -8.10
C VAL A 196 -4.79 -1.16 -9.34
N ASN A 197 -4.22 0.03 -9.42
CA ASN A 197 -4.13 0.82 -10.64
C ASN A 197 -2.79 0.60 -11.35
N ARG A 198 -1.74 0.32 -10.57
CA ARG A 198 -0.40 0.03 -11.09
C ARG A 198 0.19 -1.18 -10.41
N MET A 199 0.85 -2.02 -11.19
CA MET A 199 1.61 -3.16 -10.66
C MET A 199 2.83 -3.41 -11.54
N LEU A 200 4.00 -3.52 -10.92
CA LEU A 200 5.23 -3.93 -11.57
C LEU A 200 5.73 -5.20 -10.90
N VAL A 201 5.94 -6.25 -11.68
CA VAL A 201 6.56 -7.50 -11.24
C VAL A 201 7.94 -7.58 -11.87
N ALA A 202 8.97 -7.58 -11.04
CA ALA A 202 10.35 -7.78 -11.48
C ALA A 202 10.71 -9.26 -11.38
N LEU A 203 11.13 -9.85 -12.49
CA LEU A 203 11.58 -11.23 -12.63
C LEU A 203 13.10 -11.29 -12.77
N THR A 204 13.68 -12.43 -12.42
CA THR A 204 15.03 -12.79 -12.88
C THR A 204 14.98 -12.96 -14.39
N GLY A 205 15.89 -12.30 -15.11
CA GLY A 205 16.11 -12.57 -16.53
C GLY A 205 16.58 -14.01 -16.71
N GLY A 206 15.97 -14.72 -17.66
CA GLY A 206 16.40 -16.05 -18.08
C GLY A 206 17.77 -16.07 -18.75
#